data_AF-A0AAD6YWV0-F1
#
_entry.id   AF-A0AAD6YWV0-F1
#
_cell.length_a   1.000
_cell.length_b   1.000
_cell.length_c   1.000
_cell.angle_alpha   90.00
_cell.angle_beta   90.00
_cell.angle_gamma   90.00
#
_symmetry.space_group_name_H-M   'P 1'
#
loop_
_entity.id
_entity.type
_entity.pdbx_description
1 polymer ?
#
loop_
_entity_poly.entity_id
_entity_poly.type
_entity_poly.pdbx_seq_one_letter_code
_entity_poly.pdbx_strand_id
1 'polypeptide(L)'
;MGQEPAFDFSDWIRLKLSVKRSAHRDIVDEALNQIQTGKPASEIKLNTTIGVLRDRSVGWIVQAIHDIKNPVTIQKAFEMCRIGTSPEALARLRHLREDNPELYAELTISDPEAGHTRKRATWAVDQ
;
A
#
# COMPACT_ATOMS: atom_id res chain seq x y z
N MET A 1 5.69 14.41 -34.96
CA MET A 1 5.95 14.78 -33.55
C MET A 1 4.67 14.55 -32.78
N GLY A 2 4.55 13.40 -32.12
CA GLY A 2 3.42 13.15 -31.21
C GLY A 2 3.69 13.91 -29.92
N GLN A 3 2.77 14.78 -29.52
CA GLN A 3 2.79 15.40 -28.18
C GLN A 3 2.80 14.27 -27.15
N GLU A 4 3.82 14.26 -26.27
CA GLU A 4 3.76 13.47 -25.04
C GLU A 4 2.50 13.89 -24.27
N PRO A 5 1.66 12.94 -23.82
CA PRO A 5 0.48 13.28 -23.05
C PRO A 5 0.95 13.91 -21.74
N ALA A 6 0.73 15.21 -21.62
CA ALA A 6 1.02 15.93 -20.40
C ALA A 6 0.14 15.38 -19.26
N PHE A 7 0.75 15.17 -18.10
CA PHE A 7 0.03 14.87 -16.87
C PHE A 7 -1.00 15.96 -16.60
N ASP A 8 -2.28 15.61 -16.72
CA ASP A 8 -3.40 16.49 -16.42
C ASP A 8 -3.73 16.42 -14.92
N PHE A 9 -4.09 17.55 -14.33
CA PHE A 9 -4.65 17.62 -12.99
C PHE A 9 -5.89 16.72 -12.82
N SER A 10 -6.65 16.47 -13.89
CA SER A 10 -7.76 15.51 -13.86
C SER A 10 -7.31 14.08 -13.53
N ASP A 11 -6.14 13.68 -14.03
CA ASP A 11 -5.62 12.34 -13.82
C ASP A 11 -5.13 12.13 -12.38
N TRP A 12 -4.58 13.18 -11.76
CA TRP A 12 -4.28 13.20 -10.34
C TRP A 12 -5.52 13.01 -9.46
N ILE A 13 -6.61 13.70 -9.80
CA ILE A 13 -7.90 13.56 -9.08
C ILE A 13 -8.40 12.12 -9.20
N ARG A 14 -8.31 11.52 -10.39
CA ARG A 14 -8.70 10.13 -10.64
C ARG A 14 -7.89 9.14 -9.80
N LEU A 15 -6.56 9.32 -9.74
CA LEU A 15 -5.68 8.49 -8.91
C LEU A 15 -6.08 8.55 -7.44
N LYS A 16 -6.22 9.77 -6.90
CA LYS A 16 -6.65 9.98 -5.52
C LYS A 16 -8.01 9.35 -5.23
N LEU A 17 -8.97 9.50 -6.15
CA LEU A 17 -10.30 8.94 -5.98
C LEU A 17 -10.27 7.41 -5.97
N SER A 18 -9.50 6.78 -6.85
CA SER A 18 -9.38 5.32 -6.87
C SER A 18 -8.68 4.79 -5.60
N VAL A 19 -7.61 5.44 -5.13
CA VAL A 19 -6.98 5.06 -3.85
C VAL A 19 -7.99 5.14 -2.70
N LYS A 20 -8.77 6.23 -2.60
CA LYS A 20 -9.81 6.38 -1.57
C LYS A 20 -10.89 5.29 -1.64
N ARG A 21 -11.34 4.95 -2.85
CA ARG A 21 -12.32 3.88 -3.07
C ARG A 21 -11.76 2.51 -2.67
N SER A 22 -10.51 2.25 -3.00
CA SER A 22 -9.82 1.01 -2.63
C SER A 22 -9.67 0.89 -1.11
N ALA A 23 -9.26 1.96 -0.44
CA ALA A 23 -9.17 1.99 1.02
C ALA A 23 -10.53 1.80 1.70
N HIS A 24 -11.56 2.48 1.20
CA HIS A 24 -12.91 2.32 1.73
C HIS A 24 -13.43 0.89 1.57
N ARG A 25 -13.22 0.27 0.39
CA ARG A 25 -13.62 -1.11 0.14
C ARG A 25 -12.93 -2.06 1.12
N ASP A 26 -11.62 -1.94 1.28
CA ASP A 26 -10.84 -2.78 2.19
C ASP A 26 -11.31 -2.67 3.66
N ILE A 27 -11.61 -1.45 4.13
CA ILE A 27 -12.17 -1.22 5.47
C ILE A 27 -13.55 -1.88 5.63
N VAL A 28 -14.41 -1.73 4.63
CA VAL A 28 -15.75 -2.33 4.65
C VAL A 28 -15.65 -3.85 4.63
N ASP A 29 -14.78 -4.42 3.79
CA ASP A 29 -14.58 -5.87 3.68
C ASP A 29 -14.04 -6.43 5.00
N GLU A 30 -13.09 -5.77 5.66
CA GLU A 30 -12.63 -6.15 7.00
C GLU A 30 -13.77 -6.14 8.03
N ALA A 31 -14.54 -5.06 8.09
CA ALA A 31 -15.65 -4.95 9.04
C ALA A 31 -16.73 -6.01 8.78
N LEU A 32 -17.08 -6.26 7.51
CA LEU A 32 -18.03 -7.30 7.12
C LEU A 32 -17.53 -8.70 7.48
N ASN A 33 -16.25 -8.99 7.25
CA ASN A 33 -15.65 -10.26 7.66
C ASN A 33 -15.76 -10.48 9.17
N GLN A 34 -15.48 -9.44 9.97
CA GLN A 34 -15.61 -9.52 11.43
C GLN A 34 -17.07 -9.81 11.86
N ILE A 35 -18.04 -9.14 11.23
CA ILE A 35 -19.47 -9.40 11.49
C ILE A 35 -19.85 -10.83 11.11
N GLN A 36 -19.41 -11.31 9.94
CA GLN A 36 -19.71 -12.67 9.47
C GLN A 36 -19.09 -13.75 10.36
N THR A 37 -17.93 -13.49 10.97
CA THR A 37 -17.30 -14.37 11.96
C THR A 37 -18.00 -14.36 13.33
N GLY A 38 -19.07 -13.57 13.48
CA GLY A 38 -19.88 -13.52 14.70
C GLY A 38 -19.32 -12.60 15.79
N LYS A 39 -18.39 -11.69 15.46
CA LYS A 39 -17.92 -10.69 16.44
C LYS A 39 -19.07 -9.73 16.80
N PRO A 40 -19.28 -9.43 18.09
CA PRO A 40 -20.28 -8.45 18.49
C PRO A 40 -19.88 -7.05 18.01
N ALA A 41 -20.86 -6.18 17.76
CA ALA A 41 -20.62 -4.86 17.20
C ALA A 41 -19.66 -3.99 18.04
N SER A 42 -19.62 -4.21 19.37
CA SER A 42 -18.72 -3.53 20.31
C SER A 42 -17.25 -3.93 20.17
N GLU A 43 -16.95 -5.06 19.50
CA GLU A 43 -15.61 -5.61 19.34
C GLU A 43 -15.06 -5.47 17.92
N ILE A 44 -15.84 -4.90 16.99
CA ILE A 44 -15.37 -4.63 15.63
C ILE A 44 -14.28 -3.57 15.70
N LYS A 45 -13.05 -3.96 15.36
CA LYS A 45 -11.88 -3.08 15.35
C LYS A 45 -11.09 -3.32 14.08
N LEU A 46 -10.78 -2.25 13.36
CA LEU A 46 -9.91 -2.34 12.19
C LEU A 46 -8.47 -2.63 12.62
N ASN A 47 -7.78 -3.48 11.86
CA ASN A 47 -6.37 -3.73 12.08
C ASN A 47 -5.55 -2.52 11.59
N THR A 48 -5.09 -1.71 12.55
CA THR A 48 -4.29 -0.52 12.30
C THR A 48 -2.81 -0.73 12.61
N THR A 49 -2.35 -1.97 12.72
CA THR A 49 -0.91 -2.25 12.92
C THR A 49 -0.12 -1.70 11.72
N ILE A 50 1.08 -1.16 11.99
CA ILE A 50 1.89 -0.47 10.97
C ILE A 50 2.19 -1.40 9.79
N GLY A 51 2.49 -2.68 10.05
CA GLY A 51 2.72 -3.68 9.01
C GLY A 51 1.51 -3.87 8.09
N VAL A 52 0.32 -4.00 8.67
CA VAL A 52 -0.93 -4.17 7.92
C VAL A 52 -1.29 -2.91 7.13
N LEU A 53 -1.21 -1.73 7.74
CA LEU A 53 -1.49 -0.47 7.06
C LEU A 53 -0.52 -0.21 5.89
N ARG A 54 0.76 -0.54 6.05
CA ARG A 54 1.75 -0.44 4.97
C ARG A 54 1.34 -1.33 3.81
N ASP A 55 1.09 -2.60 4.06
CA ASP A 55 0.79 -3.57 3.01
C ASP A 55 -0.54 -3.24 2.30
N ARG A 56 -1.57 -2.80 3.04
CA ARG A 56 -2.83 -2.28 2.49
C ARG A 56 -2.63 -1.06 1.61
N SER A 57 -1.85 -0.08 2.07
CA SER A 57 -1.62 1.16 1.35
C SER A 57 -0.97 0.92 -0.02
N VAL A 58 -0.03 -0.03 -0.10
CA VAL A 58 0.57 -0.46 -1.36
C VAL A 58 -0.48 -1.11 -2.25
N GLY A 59 -1.32 -2.01 -1.70
CA GLY A 59 -2.42 -2.62 -2.43
C GLY A 59 -3.40 -1.59 -3.03
N TRP A 60 -3.75 -0.55 -2.27
CA TRP A 60 -4.63 0.53 -2.75
C TRP A 60 -4.01 1.33 -3.89
N ILE A 61 -2.70 1.59 -3.83
CA ILE A 61 -1.96 2.28 -4.90
C ILE A 61 -1.91 1.41 -6.16
N VAL A 62 -1.61 0.11 -6.01
CA VAL A 62 -1.57 -0.84 -7.14
C VAL A 62 -2.94 -0.93 -7.82
N GLN A 63 -4.02 -1.02 -7.05
CA GLN A 63 -5.37 -1.03 -7.62
C GLN A 63 -5.67 0.26 -8.39
N ALA A 64 -5.25 1.41 -7.85
CA ALA A 64 -5.46 2.69 -8.53
C ALA A 64 -4.67 2.84 -9.83
N ILE A 65 -3.48 2.25 -9.89
CA ILE A 65 -2.69 2.14 -11.12
C ILE A 65 -3.44 1.31 -12.17
N HIS A 66 -4.02 0.16 -11.77
CA HIS A 66 -4.81 -0.68 -12.68
C HIS A 66 -6.08 0.02 -13.18
N ASP A 67 -6.72 0.84 -12.34
CA ASP A 67 -7.96 1.55 -12.69
C ASP A 67 -7.75 2.67 -13.73
N ILE A 68 -6.61 3.36 -13.69
CA ILE A 68 -6.35 4.53 -14.55
C ILE A 68 -5.86 4.14 -15.94
N LYS A 69 -5.19 2.99 -16.09
CA LYS A 69 -4.67 2.45 -17.37
C LYS A 69 -3.88 3.47 -18.22
N ASN A 70 -3.30 4.50 -17.60
CA ASN A 70 -2.45 5.50 -18.25
C ASN A 70 -1.02 5.43 -17.68
N PRO A 71 -0.09 4.73 -18.37
CA PRO A 71 1.27 4.53 -17.86
C PRO A 71 2.05 5.84 -17.73
N VAL A 72 1.78 6.85 -18.55
CA VAL A 72 2.48 8.14 -18.51
C VAL A 72 2.14 8.89 -17.23
N THR A 73 0.86 8.89 -16.86
CA THR A 73 0.39 9.51 -15.60
C THR A 73 1.01 8.83 -14.39
N ILE A 74 1.11 7.50 -14.42
CA ILE A 74 1.69 6.72 -13.32
C ILE A 74 3.19 7.03 -13.18
N GLN A 75 3.94 6.98 -14.28
CA GLN A 75 5.38 7.31 -14.27
C GLN A 75 5.62 8.73 -13.75
N LYS A 76 4.86 9.71 -14.25
CA LYS A 76 4.97 11.10 -13.81
C LYS A 76 4.62 11.29 -12.33
N ALA A 77 3.62 10.55 -11.82
CA ALA A 77 3.30 10.57 -10.39
C ALA A 77 4.46 10.02 -9.54
N PHE A 78 5.13 8.95 -9.97
CA PHE A 78 6.31 8.41 -9.29
C PHE A 78 7.52 9.34 -9.39
N GLU A 79 7.76 9.99 -10.54
CA GLU A 79 8.80 11.01 -10.69
C GLU A 79 8.60 12.19 -9.73
N MET A 80 7.34 12.61 -9.53
CA MET A 80 6.99 13.65 -8.56
C MET A 80 7.08 13.17 -7.12
N CYS A 81 6.97 11.86 -6.86
CA CYS A 81 7.28 11.22 -5.58
C CYS A 81 8.80 11.17 -5.33
N ARG A 82 9.47 12.33 -5.37
CA ARG A 82 10.79 12.49 -4.78
C ARG A 82 10.65 12.52 -3.26
N ILE A 83 10.61 11.34 -2.65
CA ILE A 83 10.94 11.22 -1.22
C ILE A 83 12.44 11.51 -1.16
N GLY A 84 12.79 12.69 -0.63
CA GLY A 84 14.17 13.04 -0.31
C GLY A 84 14.65 12.22 0.88
N THR A 85 14.84 10.92 0.70
CA THR A 85 15.55 10.11 1.67
C THR A 85 17.03 10.43 1.51
N SER A 86 17.63 11.01 2.56
CA SER A 86 19.08 11.19 2.56
C SER A 86 19.76 9.81 2.44
N PRO A 87 20.92 9.73 1.76
CA PRO A 87 21.68 8.48 1.70
C PRO A 87 21.95 7.87 3.09
N GLU A 88 22.14 8.75 4.08
CA GLU A 88 22.31 8.39 5.48
C GLU A 88 21.05 7.76 6.08
N ALA A 89 19.87 8.32 5.83
CA ALA A 89 18.61 7.74 6.28
C ALA A 89 18.37 6.34 5.68
N LEU A 90 18.70 6.16 4.40
CA LEU A 90 18.63 4.84 3.76
C LEU A 90 19.65 3.85 4.34
N ALA A 91 20.87 4.29 4.64
CA ALA A 91 21.87 3.47 5.28
C ALA A 91 21.39 3.00 6.67
N ARG A 92 20.83 3.91 7.48
CA ARG A 92 20.25 3.58 8.79
C ARG A 92 19.05 2.63 8.68
N LEU A 93 18.20 2.79 7.67
CA LEU A 93 17.10 1.84 7.43
C LEU A 93 17.60 0.45 7.04
N ARG A 94 18.72 0.33 6.32
CA ARG A 94 19.33 -0.97 5.99
C ARG A 94 19.91 -1.67 7.22
N HIS A 95 20.52 -0.91 8.12
CA HIS A 95 21.05 -1.42 9.39
C HIS A 95 20.00 -1.51 10.50
N LEU A 96 18.74 -1.10 10.26
CA LEU A 96 17.70 -1.09 11.29
C LEU A 96 17.50 -2.44 11.98
N ARG A 97 17.71 -3.55 11.27
CA ARG A 97 17.64 -4.90 11.82
C ARG A 97 18.70 -5.15 12.91
N GLU A 98 19.86 -4.54 12.76
CA GLU A 98 21.02 -4.64 13.65
C GLU A 98 20.95 -3.56 14.74
N ASP A 99 20.63 -2.33 14.36
CA ASP A 99 20.62 -1.15 15.23
C ASP A 99 19.40 -1.09 16.17
N ASN A 100 18.25 -1.59 15.73
CA ASN A 100 17.03 -1.64 16.53
C ASN A 100 16.16 -2.85 16.13
N PRO A 101 16.50 -4.05 16.62
CA PRO A 101 15.79 -5.27 16.27
C PRO A 101 14.34 -5.28 16.75
N GLU A 102 13.99 -4.55 17.82
CA GLU A 102 12.63 -4.44 18.33
C GLU A 102 11.73 -3.67 17.34
N LEU A 103 12.18 -2.49 16.89
CA LEU A 103 11.46 -1.72 15.88
C LEU A 103 11.42 -2.44 14.54
N TYR A 104 12.51 -3.11 14.15
CA TYR A 104 12.50 -3.94 12.95
C TYR A 104 11.48 -5.07 13.06
N ALA A 105 11.38 -5.74 14.22
CA ALA A 105 10.37 -6.75 14.47
C ALA A 105 8.96 -6.14 14.36
N GLU A 106 8.67 -5.01 15.00
CA GLU A 106 7.36 -4.34 14.91
C GLU A 106 6.97 -4.00 13.45
N LEU A 107 7.92 -3.52 12.66
CA LEU A 107 7.72 -3.21 11.23
C LEU A 107 7.57 -4.46 10.34
N THR A 108 7.99 -5.62 10.84
CA THR A 108 8.03 -6.90 10.09
C THR A 108 7.01 -7.91 10.58
N ILE A 109 6.45 -7.72 11.79
CA ILE A 109 5.36 -8.51 12.34
C ILE A 109 4.11 -8.21 11.51
N SER A 110 3.82 -9.14 10.60
CA SER A 110 2.47 -9.37 10.12
C SER A 110 1.73 -10.07 11.27
N ASP A 111 0.70 -9.44 11.81
CA ASP A 111 -0.15 -10.00 12.86
C ASP A 111 -0.65 -11.40 12.46
N PRO A 112 -0.31 -12.49 13.19
CA PRO A 112 -0.72 -13.85 12.84
C PRO A 112 -2.23 -14.09 13.02
N GLU A 113 -2.96 -13.22 13.73
CA GLU A 113 -4.44 -13.31 13.82
C GLU A 113 -5.15 -12.68 12.62
N ALA A 114 -4.46 -11.82 11.86
CA ALA A 114 -4.91 -11.43 10.54
C ALA A 114 -4.56 -12.58 9.58
N GLY A 115 -5.55 -13.40 9.18
CA GLY A 115 -5.41 -14.57 8.30
C GLY A 115 -4.86 -14.32 6.88
N HIS A 116 -4.01 -13.31 6.70
CA HIS A 116 -3.25 -13.03 5.49
C HIS A 116 -1.89 -13.72 5.57
N THR A 117 -1.88 -14.99 5.18
CA THR A 117 -0.62 -15.66 4.83
C THR A 117 0.09 -14.84 3.75
N ARG A 118 1.33 -14.46 4.01
CA ARG A 118 2.21 -13.77 3.06
C ARG A 118 2.46 -14.70 1.87
N LYS A 119 1.58 -14.70 0.88
CA LYS A 119 1.86 -15.32 -0.41
C LYS A 119 3.01 -14.55 -1.01
N ARG A 120 4.21 -15.14 -0.98
CA ARG A 120 5.38 -14.65 -1.69
C ARG A 120 4.99 -14.63 -3.17
N ALA A 121 4.67 -13.45 -3.70
CA ALA A 121 4.43 -13.29 -5.12
C ALA A 121 5.76 -13.54 -5.84
N THR A 122 5.95 -14.77 -6.31
CA THR A 122 6.98 -15.09 -7.29
C THR A 122 6.50 -14.50 -8.60
N TRP A 123 6.93 -13.28 -8.91
CA TRP A 123 6.74 -12.71 -10.24
C TRP A 123 7.69 -13.46 -11.19
N ALA A 124 7.20 -14.56 -11.76
CA ALA A 124 7.78 -15.10 -12.97
C ALA A 124 7.50 -14.06 -14.07
N VAL A 125 8.56 -13.35 -14.45
CA VAL A 125 8.56 -12.55 -15.68
C VAL A 125 8.74 -13.56 -16.80
N ASP A 126 7.64 -14.02 -17.40
CA ASP A 126 7.72 -14.71 -18.68
C ASP A 126 8.25 -13.72 -19.71
N GLN A 127 9.39 -14.10 -20.32
CA GLN A 127 10.04 -13.39 -21.42
C GLN A 127 9.30 -13.62 -22.75
#